data_AF-A0A1E8FFZ7-F1
#
_entry.id   AF-A0A1E8FFZ7-F1
#
_cell.length_a   1.000
_cell.length_b   1.000
_cell.length_c   1.000
_cell.angle_alpha   90.00
_cell.angle_beta   90.00
_cell.angle_gamma   90.00
#
_symmetry.space_group_name_H-M   'P 1'
#
loop_
_entity.id
_entity.type
_entity.pdbx_description
1 polymer ?
#
loop_
_entity_poly.entity_id
_entity_poly.type
_entity_poly.pdbx_seq_one_letter_code
_entity_poly.pdbx_strand_id
1 'polypeptide(L)'
;MRLVIALWHKWLALIVGIQLLIWLGTGLYFNSLMDSAANITTRQAVQHEAYLPGIDLFPLNQLQAPAPIAAKVIWVLGNPYYALYYNQPSHNYFKQERLLFDARSGKSWQITPALVSRIASLAYSGDASAQQPRLLSPPIEDLPRQQNPLWQVNFNDDLHTSVYLDALTGHVVKYTNDNQRFDDLMFTLHFMDYTGTGSFNHWLIIAFATMTAILSLSGGYLLLKRSVITKSSKTGSHHTLQVSSTSSPEIMTLTTPPDTSIFNALARQAIHLPSECGGGGTCGKCILRCSPDAPVSEAERFHLSSDQLKAGYRLGCQQLAGDNKTISLL
;
A
#
# COMPACT_ATOMS: atom_id res chain seq x y z
N MET A 1 -23.98 20.10 9.12
CA MET A 1 -22.72 19.42 9.54
C MET A 1 -22.68 17.93 9.21
N ARG A 2 -23.72 17.15 9.55
CA ARG A 2 -23.75 15.68 9.33
C ARG A 2 -23.54 15.26 7.86
N LEU A 3 -24.16 15.96 6.92
CA LEU A 3 -24.10 15.64 5.49
C LEU A 3 -22.69 15.81 4.91
N VAL A 4 -22.00 16.88 5.33
CA VAL A 4 -20.59 17.12 4.97
C VAL A 4 -19.70 15.99 5.49
N ILE A 5 -19.89 15.57 6.75
CA ILE A 5 -19.15 14.43 7.32
C ILE A 5 -19.44 13.14 6.54
N ALA A 6 -20.70 12.89 6.15
CA ALA A 6 -21.05 11.71 5.37
C ALA A 6 -20.41 11.69 3.98
N LEU A 7 -20.34 12.85 3.32
CA LEU A 7 -19.67 12.99 2.02
C LEU A 7 -18.17 12.69 2.15
N TRP A 8 -17.49 13.33 3.09
CA TRP A 8 -16.06 13.09 3.33
C TRP A 8 -15.78 11.66 3.78
N HIS A 9 -16.62 11.09 4.64
CA HIS A 9 -16.51 9.70 5.08
C HIS A 9 -16.57 8.73 3.89
N LYS A 10 -17.48 8.94 2.93
CA LYS A 10 -17.59 8.08 1.74
C LYS A 10 -16.29 8.09 0.92
N TRP A 11 -15.73 9.27 0.66
CA TRP A 11 -14.50 9.39 -0.14
C TRP A 11 -13.28 8.87 0.61
N LEU A 12 -13.19 9.15 1.90
CA LEU A 12 -12.15 8.61 2.77
C LEU A 12 -12.22 7.08 2.82
N ALA A 13 -13.43 6.51 2.91
CA ALA A 13 -13.65 5.07 2.89
C ALA A 13 -13.20 4.44 1.58
N LEU A 14 -13.38 5.12 0.45
CA LEU A 14 -12.92 4.63 -0.85
C LEU A 14 -11.38 4.56 -0.90
N ILE A 15 -10.70 5.64 -0.51
CA ILE A 15 -9.23 5.68 -0.52
C ILE A 15 -8.66 4.62 0.44
N VAL A 16 -9.18 4.57 1.67
CA VAL A 16 -8.73 3.59 2.66
C VAL A 16 -9.08 2.16 2.23
N GLY A 17 -10.27 1.96 1.65
CA GLY A 17 -10.73 0.66 1.18
C GLY A 17 -9.86 0.09 0.06
N ILE A 18 -9.44 0.92 -0.90
CA ILE A 18 -8.55 0.48 -2.00
C ILE A 18 -7.23 -0.05 -1.43
N GLN A 19 -6.60 0.68 -0.51
CA GLN A 19 -5.35 0.24 0.09
C GLN A 19 -5.53 -1.02 0.97
N LEU A 20 -6.65 -1.14 1.70
CA LEU A 20 -6.98 -2.37 2.42
C LEU A 20 -7.12 -3.58 1.48
N LEU A 21 -7.69 -3.39 0.29
CA LEU A 21 -7.77 -4.46 -0.73
C LEU A 21 -6.38 -4.84 -1.25
N ILE A 22 -5.48 -3.87 -1.45
CA ILE A 22 -4.08 -4.14 -1.82
C ILE A 22 -3.40 -4.95 -0.72
N TRP A 23 -3.57 -4.57 0.55
CA TRP A 23 -3.03 -5.33 1.70
C TRP A 23 -3.60 -6.73 1.82
N LEU A 24 -4.89 -6.91 1.58
CA LEU A 24 -5.51 -8.23 1.56
C LEU A 24 -4.95 -9.10 0.43
N GLY A 25 -4.83 -8.54 -0.78
CA GLY A 25 -4.29 -9.26 -1.94
C GLY A 25 -2.82 -9.65 -1.77
N THR A 26 -1.98 -8.72 -1.34
CA THR A 26 -0.55 -8.97 -1.06
C THR A 26 -0.35 -9.91 0.14
N GLY A 27 -1.17 -9.77 1.20
CA GLY A 27 -1.14 -10.67 2.35
C GLY A 27 -1.55 -12.10 2.00
N LEU A 28 -2.55 -12.26 1.14
CA LEU A 28 -2.92 -13.57 0.61
C LEU A 28 -1.77 -14.17 -0.21
N TYR A 29 -1.16 -13.37 -1.09
CA TYR A 29 0.00 -13.79 -1.88
C TYR A 29 1.14 -14.33 -0.99
N PHE A 30 1.52 -13.61 0.07
CA PHE A 30 2.57 -14.07 0.98
C PHE A 30 2.27 -15.41 1.65
N ASN A 31 0.99 -15.67 1.93
CA ASN A 31 0.58 -16.89 2.60
C ASN A 31 0.45 -18.10 1.65
N SER A 32 0.09 -17.88 0.39
CA SER A 32 -0.28 -18.98 -0.52
C SER A 32 0.64 -19.18 -1.72
N LEU A 33 1.41 -18.17 -2.12
CA LEU A 33 2.16 -18.17 -3.38
C LEU A 33 3.64 -17.85 -3.22
N MET A 34 4.02 -17.11 -2.18
CA MET A 34 5.41 -16.75 -1.95
C MET A 34 6.21 -17.93 -1.39
N ASP A 35 7.26 -18.33 -2.11
CA ASP A 35 8.28 -19.27 -1.62
C ASP A 35 9.68 -18.66 -1.77
N SER A 36 10.07 -17.88 -0.78
CA SER A 36 11.36 -17.18 -0.79
C SER A 36 12.57 -18.13 -0.81
N ALA A 37 12.40 -19.40 -0.41
CA ALA A 37 13.48 -20.38 -0.46
C ALA A 37 13.68 -20.95 -1.87
N ALA A 38 12.61 -21.02 -2.67
CA ALA A 38 12.63 -21.53 -4.02
C ALA A 38 12.92 -20.48 -5.10
N ASN A 39 12.81 -19.18 -4.79
CA ASN A 39 12.92 -18.14 -5.82
C ASN A 39 14.25 -18.12 -6.56
N ILE A 40 15.37 -18.47 -5.91
CA ILE A 40 16.70 -18.44 -6.53
C ILE A 40 17.39 -19.80 -6.35
N THR A 41 16.98 -20.77 -7.17
CA THR A 41 17.57 -22.12 -7.19
C THR A 41 18.96 -22.16 -7.80
N THR A 42 19.32 -21.16 -8.60
CA THR A 42 20.59 -21.07 -9.33
C THR A 42 21.74 -20.48 -8.51
N ARG A 43 21.53 -20.23 -7.22
CA ARG A 43 22.58 -19.68 -6.34
C ARG A 43 23.64 -20.72 -6.00
N GLN A 44 24.90 -20.35 -6.13
CA GLN A 44 26.04 -21.17 -5.71
C GLN A 44 27.01 -20.37 -4.85
N ALA A 45 27.40 -20.92 -3.70
CA ALA A 45 28.39 -20.28 -2.85
C ALA A 45 29.76 -20.32 -3.54
N VAL A 46 30.40 -19.16 -3.69
CA VAL A 46 31.77 -19.07 -4.20
C VAL A 46 32.74 -19.25 -3.05
N GLN A 47 33.63 -20.22 -3.17
CA GLN A 47 34.74 -20.37 -2.22
C GLN A 47 35.85 -19.38 -2.59
N HIS A 48 36.03 -18.38 -1.72
CA HIS A 48 37.08 -17.36 -1.90
C HIS A 48 38.40 -17.75 -1.22
N GLU A 49 38.34 -18.50 -0.12
CA GLU A 49 39.51 -18.86 0.66
C GLU A 49 40.32 -19.99 0.02
N ALA A 50 41.64 -19.92 0.17
CA ALA A 50 42.56 -20.99 -0.18
C ALA A 50 43.59 -21.19 0.93
N TYR A 51 44.07 -22.43 1.08
CA TYR A 51 45.18 -22.74 1.97
C TYR A 51 46.49 -22.22 1.36
N LEU A 52 47.21 -21.37 2.10
CA LEU A 52 48.51 -20.84 1.70
C LEU A 52 49.60 -21.26 2.71
N PRO A 53 50.21 -22.44 2.55
CA PRO A 53 51.37 -22.81 3.34
C PRO A 53 52.60 -22.01 2.88
N GLY A 54 53.30 -21.38 3.83
CA GLY A 54 54.64 -20.82 3.59
C GLY A 54 54.71 -19.52 2.80
N ILE A 55 53.66 -18.69 2.81
CA ILE A 55 53.68 -17.36 2.19
C ILE A 55 53.75 -16.29 3.28
N ASP A 56 54.84 -15.53 3.28
CA ASP A 56 54.97 -14.32 4.08
C ASP A 56 54.14 -13.20 3.45
N LEU A 57 53.25 -12.62 4.25
CA LEU A 57 52.46 -11.47 3.83
C LEU A 57 53.29 -10.20 3.88
N PHE A 58 53.01 -9.27 2.97
CA PHE A 58 53.63 -7.95 2.94
C PHE A 58 53.32 -7.19 4.24
N PRO A 59 54.32 -6.64 4.94
CA PRO A 59 54.10 -6.05 6.24
C PRO A 59 53.26 -4.76 6.16
N LEU A 60 52.18 -4.69 6.96
CA LEU A 60 51.19 -3.61 6.92
C LEU A 60 51.80 -2.21 7.12
N ASN A 61 52.88 -2.10 7.90
CA ASN A 61 53.57 -0.83 8.17
C ASN A 61 54.36 -0.28 6.96
N GLN A 62 54.60 -1.09 5.93
CA GLN A 62 55.27 -0.67 4.69
C GLN A 62 54.28 -0.29 3.59
N LEU A 63 52.97 -0.43 3.82
CA LEU A 63 51.95 -0.05 2.84
C LEU A 63 51.92 1.47 2.67
N GLN A 64 51.94 1.91 1.41
CA GLN A 64 51.76 3.32 1.06
C GLN A 64 50.26 3.66 1.07
N ALA A 65 49.71 3.89 2.26
CA ALA A 65 48.32 4.27 2.46
C ALA A 65 48.17 5.21 3.67
N PRO A 66 47.13 6.09 3.68
CA PRO A 66 46.76 6.81 4.89
C PRO A 66 46.46 5.85 6.06
N ALA A 67 46.61 6.31 7.30
CA ALA A 67 46.35 5.48 8.48
C ALA A 67 44.87 5.04 8.53
N PRO A 68 44.57 3.72 8.48
CA PRO A 68 43.21 3.23 8.54
C PRO A 68 42.72 3.08 9.99
N ILE A 69 41.40 3.01 10.19
CA ILE A 69 40.78 2.69 11.48
C ILE A 69 40.83 1.17 11.73
N ALA A 70 40.74 0.38 10.66
CA ALA A 70 40.88 -1.07 10.73
C ALA A 70 41.51 -1.63 9.45
N ALA A 71 42.26 -2.71 9.58
CA ALA A 71 42.78 -3.49 8.47
C ALA A 71 42.31 -4.94 8.61
N LYS A 72 41.82 -5.54 7.53
CA LYS A 72 41.39 -6.95 7.49
C LYS A 72 42.02 -7.65 6.29
N VAL A 73 42.31 -8.94 6.42
CA VAL A 73 42.64 -9.79 5.29
C VAL A 73 41.34 -10.32 4.69
N ILE A 74 41.17 -10.14 3.40
CA ILE A 74 40.06 -10.70 2.62
C ILE A 74 40.63 -11.59 1.52
N TRP A 75 39.82 -12.53 1.04
CA TRP A 75 40.24 -13.46 -0.02
C TRP A 75 39.41 -13.22 -1.28
N VAL A 76 40.07 -13.24 -2.43
CA VAL A 76 39.39 -13.23 -3.73
C VAL A 76 39.96 -14.36 -4.60
N LEU A 77 39.17 -15.41 -4.79
CA LEU A 77 39.52 -16.63 -5.52
C LEU A 77 40.94 -17.15 -5.19
N GLY A 78 41.20 -17.37 -3.90
CA GLY A 78 42.45 -17.92 -3.37
C GLY A 78 43.62 -16.94 -3.25
N ASN A 79 43.39 -15.65 -3.54
CA ASN A 79 44.40 -14.60 -3.35
C ASN A 79 44.06 -13.72 -2.14
N PRO A 80 45.00 -13.49 -1.21
CA PRO A 80 44.78 -12.65 -0.05
C PRO A 80 45.02 -11.17 -0.40
N TYR A 81 44.13 -10.31 0.10
CA TYR A 81 44.22 -8.86 -0.03
C TYR A 81 44.02 -8.20 1.33
N TYR A 82 44.71 -7.10 1.55
CA TYR A 82 44.43 -6.21 2.67
C TYR A 82 43.31 -5.24 2.31
N ALA A 83 42.24 -5.26 3.09
CA ALA A 83 41.19 -4.26 3.07
C ALA A 83 41.40 -3.27 4.22
N LEU A 84 41.76 -2.03 3.86
CA LEU A 84 41.95 -0.92 4.78
C LEU A 84 40.66 -0.11 4.86
N TYR A 85 40.10 0.05 6.07
CA TYR A 85 38.84 0.73 6.34
C TYR A 85 39.10 2.11 6.95
N TYR A 86 38.47 3.15 6.39
CA TYR A 86 38.55 4.54 6.84
C TYR A 86 37.30 5.03 7.55
N ASN A 87 36.24 4.22 7.53
CA ASN A 87 35.04 4.42 8.33
C ASN A 87 34.49 3.08 8.81
N GLN A 88 33.61 3.14 9.81
CA GLN A 88 32.98 1.96 10.39
C GLN A 88 31.46 2.19 10.49
N PRO A 89 30.72 2.05 9.37
CA PRO A 89 29.27 2.18 9.39
C PRO A 89 28.63 1.03 10.18
N SER A 90 27.42 1.25 10.70
CA SER A 90 26.66 0.25 11.46
C SER A 90 26.17 -0.93 10.60
N HIS A 91 26.08 -0.75 9.28
CA HIS A 91 25.63 -1.77 8.34
C HIS A 91 26.46 -1.75 7.05
N ASN A 92 26.57 -2.91 6.39
CA ASN A 92 27.39 -3.09 5.19
C ASN A 92 26.87 -2.34 3.94
N TYR A 93 25.58 -2.00 3.91
CA TYR A 93 24.99 -1.26 2.79
C TYR A 93 25.26 0.25 2.86
N PHE A 94 25.65 0.79 4.01
CA PHE A 94 26.07 2.20 4.12
C PHE A 94 27.42 2.42 3.44
N LYS A 95 27.68 3.67 3.03
CA LYS A 95 28.93 4.03 2.35
C LYS A 95 30.15 3.57 3.17
N GLN A 96 30.99 2.74 2.56
CA GLN A 96 32.22 2.20 3.11
C GLN A 96 33.41 2.79 2.36
N GLU A 97 34.29 3.46 3.07
CA GLU A 97 35.50 4.04 2.52
C GLU A 97 36.64 3.04 2.76
N ARG A 98 37.02 2.34 1.68
CA ARG A 98 37.98 1.24 1.73
C ARG A 98 38.98 1.33 0.58
N LEU A 99 40.21 0.90 0.85
CA LEU A 99 41.24 0.65 -0.16
C LEU A 99 41.71 -0.79 -0.06
N LEU A 100 42.00 -1.40 -1.21
CA LEU A 100 42.49 -2.77 -1.30
C LEU A 100 43.94 -2.80 -1.78
N PHE A 101 44.74 -3.65 -1.15
CA PHE A 101 46.12 -3.92 -1.50
C PHE A 101 46.35 -5.42 -1.62
N ASP A 102 47.16 -5.85 -2.58
CA ASP A 102 47.60 -7.23 -2.67
C ASP A 102 48.44 -7.57 -1.43
N ALA A 103 48.04 -8.61 -0.67
CA ALA A 103 48.67 -8.92 0.61
C ALA A 103 50.05 -9.58 0.46
N ARG A 104 50.48 -9.93 -0.76
CA ARG A 104 51.81 -10.50 -1.04
C ARG A 104 52.79 -9.42 -1.52
N SER A 105 52.31 -8.48 -2.32
CA SER A 105 53.16 -7.46 -2.95
C SER A 105 53.05 -6.05 -2.34
N GLY A 106 52.01 -5.78 -1.55
CA GLY A 106 51.74 -4.47 -0.98
C GLY A 106 51.27 -3.42 -1.99
N LYS A 107 51.01 -3.79 -3.25
CA LYS A 107 50.55 -2.87 -4.30
C LYS A 107 49.05 -2.66 -4.22
N SER A 108 48.60 -1.44 -4.54
CA SER A 108 47.17 -1.12 -4.67
C SER A 108 46.51 -2.06 -5.68
N TRP A 109 45.32 -2.55 -5.34
CA TRP A 109 44.57 -3.50 -6.16
C TRP A 109 43.17 -2.98 -6.46
N GLN A 110 42.71 -3.27 -7.68
CA GLN A 110 41.35 -3.03 -8.13
C GLN A 110 40.84 -4.26 -8.85
N ILE A 111 39.58 -4.62 -8.61
CA ILE A 111 38.97 -5.75 -9.29
C ILE A 111 38.76 -5.44 -10.77
N THR A 112 39.06 -6.40 -11.64
CA THR A 112 38.87 -6.26 -13.08
C THR A 112 37.51 -6.83 -13.52
N PRO A 113 36.89 -6.32 -14.58
CA PRO A 113 35.64 -6.89 -15.11
C PRO A 113 35.75 -8.37 -15.47
N ALA A 114 36.92 -8.83 -15.95
CA ALA A 114 37.17 -10.24 -16.22
C ALA A 114 37.09 -11.11 -14.93
N LEU A 115 37.64 -10.61 -13.82
CA LEU A 115 37.56 -11.31 -12.53
C LEU A 115 36.13 -11.29 -11.98
N VAL A 116 35.41 -10.17 -12.13
CA VAL A 116 33.98 -10.07 -11.77
C VAL A 116 33.14 -11.09 -12.53
N SER A 117 33.32 -11.16 -13.85
CA SER A 117 32.62 -12.14 -14.71
C SER A 117 32.90 -13.56 -14.26
N ARG A 118 34.16 -13.89 -13.94
CA ARG A 118 34.55 -15.20 -13.41
C ARG A 118 33.88 -15.52 -12.08
N ILE A 119 33.86 -14.58 -11.13
CA ILE A 119 33.21 -14.80 -9.82
C ILE A 119 31.70 -14.99 -10.02
N ALA A 120 31.06 -14.16 -10.85
CA ALA A 120 29.64 -14.28 -11.14
C ALA A 120 29.29 -15.65 -11.75
N SER A 121 30.07 -16.15 -12.71
CA SER A 121 29.89 -17.48 -13.28
C SER A 121 30.07 -18.61 -12.26
N LEU A 122 30.96 -18.46 -11.28
CA LEU A 122 31.10 -19.43 -10.18
C LEU A 122 29.95 -19.34 -9.17
N ALA A 123 29.31 -18.17 -9.08
CA ALA A 123 28.20 -17.91 -8.17
C ALA A 123 26.85 -18.39 -8.73
N TYR A 124 26.81 -18.79 -10.00
CA TYR A 124 25.60 -19.17 -10.72
C TYR A 124 25.70 -20.63 -11.18
N SER A 125 24.75 -21.47 -10.75
CA SER A 125 24.72 -22.90 -11.06
C SER A 125 23.86 -23.27 -12.27
N GLY A 126 23.29 -22.29 -12.98
CA GLY A 126 22.48 -22.54 -14.18
C GLY A 126 23.32 -22.58 -15.47
N ASP A 127 22.69 -22.98 -16.58
CA ASP A 127 23.37 -23.19 -17.87
C ASP A 127 23.46 -21.93 -18.75
N ALA A 128 22.84 -20.83 -18.33
CA ALA A 128 22.80 -19.59 -19.08
C ALA A 128 24.16 -18.87 -19.11
N SER A 129 24.41 -18.17 -20.22
CA SER A 129 25.64 -17.38 -20.37
C SER A 129 25.56 -16.07 -19.58
N ALA A 130 26.69 -15.72 -18.95
CA ALA A 130 26.86 -14.43 -18.28
C ALA A 130 27.04 -13.30 -19.31
N GLN A 131 26.30 -12.21 -19.12
CA GLN A 131 26.49 -10.97 -19.85
C GLN A 131 27.71 -10.20 -19.33
N GLN A 132 28.07 -9.11 -20.02
CA GLN A 132 29.18 -8.25 -19.58
C GLN A 132 28.87 -7.60 -18.22
N PRO A 133 29.83 -7.60 -17.28
CA PRO A 133 29.66 -6.92 -15.99
C PRO A 133 29.47 -5.42 -16.17
N ARG A 134 28.48 -4.87 -15.47
CA ARG A 134 28.19 -3.43 -15.43
C ARG A 134 28.46 -2.88 -14.03
N LEU A 135 29.28 -1.83 -13.93
CA LEU A 135 29.47 -1.11 -12.67
C LEU A 135 28.29 -0.16 -12.46
N LEU A 136 27.60 -0.32 -11.33
CA LEU A 136 26.48 0.52 -10.92
C LEU A 136 26.89 1.41 -9.75
N SER A 137 26.45 2.66 -9.81
CA SER A 137 26.50 3.58 -8.68
C SER A 137 25.11 3.65 -8.04
N PRO A 138 25.01 3.81 -6.70
CA PRO A 138 23.76 4.08 -6.02
C PRO A 138 22.98 5.27 -6.62
N PRO A 139 21.63 5.23 -6.62
CA PRO A 139 20.77 4.15 -6.13
C PRO A 139 20.72 2.94 -7.08
N ILE A 140 20.63 1.73 -6.50
CA ILE A 140 20.55 0.47 -7.24
C ILE A 140 19.12 -0.08 -7.11
N GLU A 141 18.47 -0.36 -8.23
CA GLU A 141 17.04 -0.71 -8.29
C GLU A 141 16.68 -1.92 -7.41
N ASP A 142 17.38 -3.04 -7.58
CA ASP A 142 17.15 -4.26 -6.77
C ASP A 142 17.62 -4.13 -5.30
N LEU A 143 18.31 -3.04 -4.95
CA LEU A 143 18.98 -2.80 -3.66
C LEU A 143 18.91 -1.32 -3.26
N PRO A 144 17.72 -0.76 -2.98
CA PRO A 144 17.54 0.69 -2.78
C PRO A 144 18.32 1.26 -1.59
N ARG A 145 18.61 0.43 -0.57
CA ARG A 145 19.39 0.85 0.61
C ARG A 145 20.90 0.89 0.37
N GLN A 146 21.37 0.33 -0.74
CA GLN A 146 22.79 0.21 -1.02
C GLN A 146 23.41 1.55 -1.39
N GLN A 147 24.45 1.95 -0.65
CA GLN A 147 25.21 3.19 -0.84
C GLN A 147 26.64 2.95 -1.34
N ASN A 148 27.03 1.69 -1.55
CA ASN A 148 28.31 1.36 -2.19
C ASN A 148 28.08 0.95 -3.64
N PRO A 149 28.99 1.30 -4.55
CA PRO A 149 28.94 0.80 -5.92
C PRO A 149 29.00 -0.74 -5.94
N LEU A 150 28.28 -1.33 -6.88
CA LEU A 150 28.25 -2.78 -7.09
C LEU A 150 28.48 -3.09 -8.57
N TRP A 151 29.09 -4.23 -8.85
CA TRP A 151 29.02 -4.84 -10.17
C TRP A 151 27.72 -5.64 -10.29
N GLN A 152 27.04 -5.51 -11.42
CA GLN A 152 25.92 -6.35 -11.81
C GLN A 152 26.35 -7.23 -12.97
N VAL A 153 26.08 -8.53 -12.86
CA VAL A 153 26.22 -9.49 -13.96
C VAL A 153 24.86 -10.14 -14.16
N ASN A 154 24.31 -10.01 -15.38
CA ASN A 154 23.04 -10.61 -15.76
C ASN A 154 23.27 -11.92 -16.49
N PHE A 155 22.33 -12.84 -16.37
CA PHE A 155 22.33 -14.13 -17.06
C PHE A 155 21.15 -14.18 -18.03
N ASN A 156 21.37 -14.82 -19.18
CA ASN A 156 20.32 -15.03 -20.19
C ASN A 156 19.51 -16.30 -19.90
N ASP A 157 18.92 -16.39 -18.71
CA ASP A 157 17.97 -17.44 -18.32
C ASP A 157 16.52 -16.93 -18.37
N ASP A 158 15.57 -17.86 -18.26
CA ASP A 158 14.14 -17.53 -18.33
C ASP A 158 13.65 -16.61 -17.20
N LEU A 159 14.40 -16.55 -16.10
CA LEU A 159 14.08 -15.74 -14.91
C LEU A 159 14.86 -14.42 -14.85
N HIS A 160 15.70 -14.11 -15.84
CA HIS A 160 16.56 -12.92 -15.88
C HIS A 160 17.37 -12.71 -14.59
N THR A 161 18.11 -13.74 -14.19
CA THR A 161 18.93 -13.75 -12.99
C THR A 161 20.02 -12.67 -13.05
N SER A 162 20.15 -11.92 -11.97
CA SER A 162 21.19 -10.92 -11.76
C SER A 162 21.98 -11.23 -10.49
N VAL A 163 23.31 -11.23 -10.61
CA VAL A 163 24.24 -11.38 -9.49
C VAL A 163 24.92 -10.04 -9.24
N TYR A 164 24.80 -9.55 -8.00
CA TYR A 164 25.42 -8.32 -7.55
C TYR A 164 26.67 -8.61 -6.74
N LEU A 165 27.79 -7.99 -7.10
CA LEU A 165 29.08 -8.17 -6.43
C LEU A 165 29.62 -6.84 -5.92
N ASP A 166 30.28 -6.85 -4.77
CA ASP A 166 30.94 -5.66 -4.22
C ASP A 166 31.96 -5.08 -5.21
N ALA A 167 31.89 -3.77 -5.48
CA ALA A 167 32.74 -3.15 -6.50
C ALA A 167 34.23 -3.17 -6.19
N LEU A 168 34.63 -3.38 -4.93
CA LEU A 168 36.02 -3.47 -4.52
C LEU A 168 36.45 -4.94 -4.42
N THR A 169 35.71 -5.76 -3.69
CA THR A 169 36.16 -7.11 -3.34
C THR A 169 35.67 -8.21 -4.28
N GLY A 170 34.62 -7.96 -5.07
CA GLY A 170 33.96 -8.97 -5.89
C GLY A 170 33.23 -10.05 -5.09
N HIS A 171 32.98 -9.84 -3.80
CA HIS A 171 32.16 -10.79 -3.02
C HIS A 171 30.71 -10.58 -3.42
N VAL A 172 29.94 -11.68 -3.52
CA VAL A 172 28.53 -11.60 -3.88
C VAL A 172 27.72 -10.95 -2.75
N VAL A 173 26.95 -9.92 -3.09
CA VAL A 173 26.11 -9.13 -2.18
C VAL A 173 24.65 -9.57 -2.22
N LYS A 174 24.08 -9.79 -3.43
CA LYS A 174 22.70 -10.26 -3.62
C LYS A 174 22.62 -11.09 -4.89
N TYR A 175 21.77 -12.12 -4.83
CA TYR A 175 21.23 -12.78 -6.01
C TYR A 175 19.78 -12.29 -6.17
N THR A 176 19.34 -12.07 -7.39
CA THR A 176 17.94 -11.72 -7.68
C THR A 176 17.54 -12.20 -9.06
N ASN A 177 16.24 -12.27 -9.29
CA ASN A 177 15.63 -12.63 -10.56
C ASN A 177 14.18 -12.13 -10.58
N ASP A 178 13.43 -12.44 -11.62
CA ASP A 178 12.08 -11.92 -11.80
C ASP A 178 11.09 -12.37 -10.71
N ASN A 179 11.23 -13.59 -10.20
CA ASN A 179 10.42 -14.05 -9.06
C ASN A 179 10.72 -13.21 -7.81
N GLN A 180 12.00 -13.01 -7.49
CA GLN A 180 12.39 -12.18 -6.34
C GLN A 180 11.96 -10.70 -6.52
N ARG A 181 12.02 -10.16 -7.74
CA ARG A 181 11.55 -8.80 -8.04
C ARG A 181 10.04 -8.67 -7.83
N PHE A 182 9.29 -9.71 -8.16
CA PHE A 182 7.85 -9.76 -7.90
C PHE A 182 7.55 -9.84 -6.40
N ASP A 183 8.28 -10.66 -5.64
CA ASP A 183 8.21 -10.66 -4.17
C ASP A 183 8.51 -9.27 -3.61
N ASP A 184 9.60 -8.64 -4.06
CA ASP A 184 10.02 -7.30 -3.64
C ASP A 184 8.92 -6.25 -3.95
N LEU A 185 8.21 -6.38 -5.09
CA LEU A 185 7.05 -5.57 -5.43
C LEU A 185 5.87 -5.80 -4.46
N MET A 186 5.55 -7.06 -4.13
CA MET A 186 4.49 -7.39 -3.18
C MET A 186 4.79 -6.82 -1.79
N PHE A 187 6.04 -6.91 -1.34
CA PHE A 187 6.49 -6.26 -0.11
C PHE A 187 6.39 -4.74 -0.17
N THR A 188 6.76 -4.13 -1.29
CA THR A 188 6.65 -2.68 -1.50
C THR A 188 5.20 -2.21 -1.40
N LEU A 189 4.27 -2.92 -2.05
CA LEU A 189 2.84 -2.63 -1.99
C LEU A 189 2.25 -2.85 -0.59
N HIS A 190 2.67 -3.92 0.08
CA HIS A 190 2.16 -4.27 1.41
C HIS A 190 2.66 -3.32 2.50
N PHE A 191 3.95 -3.00 2.52
CA PHE A 191 4.52 -2.07 3.49
C PHE A 191 4.41 -0.61 3.07
N MET A 192 3.89 -0.34 1.88
CA MET A 192 3.76 1.02 1.32
C MET A 192 5.09 1.79 1.28
N ASP A 193 6.24 1.10 1.25
CA ASP A 193 7.59 1.68 1.27
C ASP A 193 8.11 1.89 -0.16
N TYR A 194 7.44 2.76 -0.91
CA TYR A 194 7.82 3.10 -2.30
C TYR A 194 9.17 3.84 -2.41
N THR A 195 9.70 4.30 -1.28
CA THR A 195 10.97 5.03 -1.19
C THR A 195 12.15 4.14 -0.79
N GLY A 196 11.92 2.86 -0.50
CA GLY A 196 12.96 1.92 -0.10
C GLY A 196 13.68 2.28 1.20
N THR A 197 13.00 3.00 2.11
CA THR A 197 13.56 3.44 3.39
C THR A 197 13.85 2.28 4.32
N GLY A 198 13.10 1.19 4.17
CA GLY A 198 13.15 0.04 5.04
C GLY A 198 12.56 0.22 6.42
N SER A 199 11.90 1.36 6.65
CA SER A 199 11.27 1.71 7.92
C SER A 199 9.77 1.52 7.80
N PHE A 200 9.17 0.82 8.75
CA PHE A 200 7.70 0.75 8.86
C PHE A 200 7.08 2.10 9.28
N ASN A 201 7.88 3.02 9.82
CA ASN A 201 7.43 4.31 10.34
C ASN A 201 7.77 5.45 9.38
N HIS A 202 7.24 5.41 8.16
CA HIS A 202 7.37 6.50 7.19
C HIS A 202 6.07 7.31 7.07
N TRP A 203 6.17 8.51 6.48
CA TRP A 203 5.07 9.48 6.44
C TRP A 203 3.79 8.92 5.81
N LEU A 204 3.90 8.10 4.76
CA LEU A 204 2.74 7.56 4.05
C LEU A 204 1.91 6.60 4.93
N ILE A 205 2.55 5.71 5.69
CA ILE A 205 1.86 4.86 6.68
C ILE A 205 1.22 5.72 7.77
N ILE A 206 1.92 6.75 8.28
CA ILE A 206 1.39 7.64 9.32
C ILE A 206 0.15 8.39 8.84
N ALA A 207 0.19 8.92 7.61
CA ALA A 207 -0.93 9.59 6.98
C ALA A 207 -2.12 8.63 6.83
N PHE A 208 -1.87 7.42 6.34
CA PHE A 208 -2.90 6.41 6.15
C PHE A 208 -3.52 5.93 7.48
N ALA A 209 -2.70 5.69 8.52
CA ALA A 209 -3.18 5.35 9.85
C ALA A 209 -4.08 6.47 10.44
N THR A 210 -3.68 7.74 10.24
CA THR A 210 -4.48 8.89 10.64
C THR A 210 -5.80 8.96 9.87
N MET A 211 -5.77 8.73 8.56
CA MET A 211 -6.96 8.64 7.71
C MET A 211 -7.90 7.52 8.16
N THR A 212 -7.39 6.33 8.46
CA THR A 212 -8.18 5.21 8.99
C THR A 212 -8.80 5.55 10.35
N ALA A 213 -8.07 6.22 11.24
CA ALA A 213 -8.60 6.67 12.53
C ALA A 213 -9.75 7.68 12.35
N ILE A 214 -9.58 8.68 11.46
CA ILE A 214 -10.65 9.64 11.11
C ILE A 214 -11.85 8.91 10.49
N LEU A 215 -11.61 7.91 9.65
CA LEU A 215 -12.67 7.09 9.06
C LEU A 215 -13.47 6.35 10.13
N SER A 216 -12.81 5.72 11.09
CA SER A 216 -13.46 5.04 12.22
C SER A 216 -14.27 6.00 13.09
N LEU A 217 -13.71 7.16 13.44
CA LEU A 217 -14.40 8.18 14.25
C LEU A 217 -15.62 8.77 13.53
N SER A 218 -15.46 9.12 12.24
CA SER A 218 -16.57 9.65 11.43
C SER A 218 -17.66 8.59 11.21
N GLY A 219 -17.29 7.33 11.01
CA GLY A 219 -18.23 6.20 10.95
C GLY A 219 -19.02 6.03 12.24
N GLY A 220 -18.33 6.04 13.39
CA GLY A 220 -18.96 6.00 14.71
C GLY A 220 -19.93 7.16 14.95
N TYR A 221 -19.55 8.38 14.61
CA TYR A 221 -20.42 9.56 14.69
C TYR A 221 -21.69 9.41 13.83
N LEU A 222 -21.54 8.97 12.56
CA LEU A 222 -22.66 8.78 11.65
C LEU A 222 -23.60 7.67 12.13
N LEU A 223 -23.07 6.57 12.66
CA LEU A 223 -23.85 5.48 13.26
C LEU A 223 -24.67 5.96 14.45
N LEU A 224 -24.05 6.67 15.40
CA LEU A 224 -24.74 7.20 16.58
C LEU A 224 -25.85 8.19 16.20
N LYS A 225 -25.62 9.08 15.23
CA LYS A 225 -26.64 10.01 14.73
C LYS A 225 -27.77 9.33 13.96
N ARG A 226 -27.55 8.13 13.43
CA ARG A 226 -28.61 7.32 12.79
C ARG A 226 -29.49 6.63 13.83
N SER A 227 -28.89 6.04 14.86
CA SER A 227 -29.63 5.28 15.90
C SER A 227 -30.53 6.14 16.79
N VAL A 228 -30.32 7.46 16.84
CA VAL A 228 -31.20 8.39 17.60
C VAL A 228 -32.55 8.61 16.90
N ILE A 229 -32.64 8.40 15.58
CA ILE A 229 -33.90 8.56 14.82
C ILE A 229 -34.78 7.30 14.93
N THR A 230 -34.20 6.15 15.31
CA THR A 230 -34.92 4.89 15.54
C THR A 230 -35.38 4.71 16.99
N LYS A 231 -35.72 5.80 17.71
CA LYS A 231 -36.45 5.68 18.97
C LYS A 231 -37.90 5.29 18.66
N SER A 232 -38.08 3.97 18.58
CA SER A 232 -39.34 3.23 18.61
C SER A 232 -40.42 3.94 19.42
N SER A 233 -41.48 4.42 18.76
CA SER A 233 -42.69 4.83 19.44
C SER A 233 -43.39 3.62 20.06
N LYS A 234 -43.89 3.83 21.27
CA LYS A 234 -44.73 2.88 21.98
C LYS A 234 -45.95 2.50 21.12
N THR A 235 -46.06 1.20 20.87
CA THR A 235 -47.23 0.43 20.45
C THR A 235 -48.58 1.16 20.52
N GLY A 236 -49.21 1.41 19.37
CA GLY A 236 -50.68 1.55 19.28
C GLY A 236 -51.24 2.54 18.24
N SER A 237 -50.53 3.60 17.85
CA SER A 237 -51.09 4.60 16.91
C SER A 237 -50.76 4.24 15.46
N HIS A 238 -51.78 4.09 14.63
CA HIS A 238 -51.64 3.98 13.17
C HIS A 238 -52.07 5.29 12.51
N HIS A 239 -51.34 5.70 11.47
CA HIS A 239 -51.66 6.85 10.65
C HIS A 239 -51.97 6.39 9.22
N THR A 240 -52.98 7.02 8.63
CA THR A 240 -53.43 6.72 7.27
C THR A 240 -52.82 7.73 6.31
N LEU A 241 -51.97 7.25 5.41
CA LEU A 241 -51.29 8.04 4.39
C LEU A 241 -51.92 7.79 3.02
N GLN A 242 -52.35 8.86 2.34
CA GLN A 242 -52.83 8.77 0.96
C GLN A 242 -51.68 9.00 -0.01
N VAL A 243 -51.50 8.08 -0.96
CA VAL A 243 -50.44 8.09 -1.96
C VAL A 243 -51.06 8.22 -3.33
N SER A 244 -50.76 9.31 -4.03
CA SER A 244 -51.13 9.52 -5.43
C SER A 244 -49.90 9.38 -6.33
N SER A 245 -50.09 8.94 -7.57
CA SER A 245 -49.02 8.94 -8.58
C SER A 245 -49.30 10.01 -9.64
N THR A 246 -48.25 10.62 -10.21
CA THR A 246 -48.36 11.46 -11.42
C THR A 246 -48.76 10.63 -12.65
N SER A 247 -48.45 9.33 -12.65
CA SER A 247 -48.69 8.42 -13.77
C SER A 247 -50.05 7.71 -13.74
N SER A 248 -50.77 7.73 -12.61
CA SER A 248 -52.09 7.10 -12.46
C SER A 248 -52.96 7.94 -11.53
N PRO A 249 -54.23 8.21 -11.88
CA PRO A 249 -55.16 8.97 -11.03
C PRO A 249 -55.64 8.18 -9.80
N GLU A 250 -55.21 6.93 -9.64
CA GLU A 250 -55.62 6.07 -8.54
C GLU A 250 -54.93 6.48 -7.21
N ILE A 251 -55.72 6.63 -6.15
CA ILE A 251 -55.24 7.00 -4.82
C ILE A 251 -55.13 5.73 -3.98
N MET A 252 -53.90 5.36 -3.61
CA MET A 252 -53.64 4.25 -2.71
C MET A 252 -53.65 4.74 -1.27
N THR A 253 -54.24 3.97 -0.35
CA THR A 253 -54.27 4.30 1.08
C THR A 253 -53.39 3.32 1.85
N LEU A 254 -52.47 3.85 2.66
CA LEU A 254 -51.45 3.07 3.35
C LEU A 254 -51.50 3.34 4.85
N THR A 255 -51.66 2.29 5.64
CA THR A 255 -51.70 2.36 7.11
C THR A 255 -50.32 2.05 7.67
N THR A 256 -49.68 3.02 8.33
CA THR A 256 -48.32 2.86 8.89
C THR A 256 -48.19 3.58 10.23
N PRO A 257 -47.28 3.17 11.13
CA PRO A 257 -47.00 3.95 12.34
C PRO A 257 -46.52 5.37 12.00
N PRO A 258 -46.95 6.40 12.76
CA PRO A 258 -46.65 7.80 12.43
C PRO A 258 -45.17 8.15 12.50
N ASP A 259 -44.38 7.42 13.27
CA ASP A 259 -42.92 7.59 13.44
C ASP A 259 -42.10 6.91 12.33
N THR A 260 -42.75 6.25 11.38
CA THR A 260 -42.04 5.69 10.21
C THR A 260 -41.76 6.77 9.18
N SER A 261 -40.56 6.75 8.60
CA SER A 261 -40.29 7.59 7.43
C SER A 261 -41.14 7.15 6.24
N ILE A 262 -41.56 8.10 5.41
CA ILE A 262 -42.37 7.83 4.22
C ILE A 262 -41.65 6.85 3.29
N PHE A 263 -40.32 6.95 3.17
CA PHE A 263 -39.48 6.00 2.44
C PHE A 263 -39.67 4.55 2.91
N ASN A 264 -39.64 4.31 4.23
CA ASN A 264 -39.80 2.97 4.78
C ASN A 264 -41.26 2.50 4.72
N ALA A 265 -42.22 3.42 4.88
CA ALA A 265 -43.65 3.12 4.77
C ALA A 265 -44.00 2.62 3.36
N LEU A 266 -43.51 3.31 2.32
CA LEU A 266 -43.68 2.91 0.92
C LEU A 266 -42.97 1.59 0.61
N ALA A 267 -41.73 1.42 1.08
CA ALA A 267 -40.96 0.19 0.85
C ALA A 267 -41.65 -1.07 1.42
N ARG A 268 -42.37 -0.96 2.54
CA ARG A 268 -43.17 -2.07 3.12
C ARG A 268 -44.32 -2.51 2.22
N GLN A 269 -44.75 -1.65 1.31
CA GLN A 269 -45.83 -1.91 0.35
C GLN A 269 -45.26 -2.12 -1.07
N ALA A 270 -43.99 -2.53 -1.16
CA ALA A 270 -43.26 -2.76 -2.40
C ALA A 270 -43.14 -1.54 -3.34
N ILE A 271 -43.36 -0.32 -2.82
CA ILE A 271 -43.14 0.93 -3.56
C ILE A 271 -41.75 1.46 -3.23
N HIS A 272 -40.83 1.35 -4.19
CA HIS A 272 -39.43 1.74 -3.99
C HIS A 272 -39.16 3.13 -4.56
N LEU A 273 -38.83 4.08 -3.68
CA LEU A 273 -38.26 5.36 -4.10
C LEU A 273 -36.79 5.20 -4.49
N PRO A 274 -36.29 5.95 -5.50
CA PRO A 274 -34.87 5.96 -5.84
C PRO A 274 -34.00 6.33 -4.62
N SER A 275 -33.04 5.48 -4.26
CA SER A 275 -32.16 5.72 -3.10
C SER A 275 -30.85 4.93 -3.19
N GLU A 276 -29.73 5.62 -2.91
CA GLU A 276 -28.40 5.00 -2.76
C GLU A 276 -27.94 4.91 -1.29
N CYS A 277 -28.60 5.66 -0.39
CA CYS A 277 -28.20 5.77 1.02
C CYS A 277 -29.09 4.97 1.99
N GLY A 278 -30.01 4.15 1.47
CA GLY A 278 -30.95 3.37 2.27
C GLY A 278 -31.80 4.21 3.23
N GLY A 279 -32.20 5.42 2.81
CA GLY A 279 -33.00 6.32 3.63
C GLY A 279 -32.22 7.16 4.67
N GLY A 280 -30.89 7.27 4.54
CA GLY A 280 -30.05 8.04 5.45
C GLY A 280 -30.05 9.57 5.28
N GLY A 281 -30.73 10.09 4.25
CA GLY A 281 -30.83 11.53 3.97
C GLY A 281 -29.60 12.14 3.28
N THR A 282 -28.68 11.33 2.76
CA THR A 282 -27.37 11.80 2.26
C THR A 282 -27.20 11.77 0.74
N CYS A 283 -28.13 11.14 -0.01
CA CYS A 283 -28.04 11.02 -1.48
C CYS A 283 -29.00 11.95 -2.24
N GLY A 284 -30.02 12.52 -1.59
CA GLY A 284 -30.98 13.42 -2.22
C GLY A 284 -31.93 12.80 -3.26
N LYS A 285 -31.93 11.47 -3.46
CA LYS A 285 -32.66 10.84 -4.59
C LYS A 285 -34.13 10.48 -4.32
N CYS A 286 -34.53 10.29 -3.07
CA CYS A 286 -35.88 9.84 -2.71
C CYS A 286 -36.88 11.00 -2.72
N ILE A 287 -36.96 11.72 -3.84
CA ILE A 287 -37.75 12.93 -3.99
C ILE A 287 -39.22 12.54 -4.17
N LEU A 288 -40.10 13.19 -3.43
CA LEU A 288 -41.55 13.10 -3.57
C LEU A 288 -42.18 14.47 -3.26
N ARG A 289 -43.48 14.61 -3.51
CA ARG A 289 -44.23 15.80 -3.11
C ARG A 289 -45.01 15.53 -1.83
N CYS A 290 -44.83 16.39 -0.84
CA CYS A 290 -45.57 16.37 0.43
C CYS A 290 -46.61 17.47 0.47
N SER A 291 -47.37 17.50 1.56
CA SER A 291 -48.25 18.62 1.87
C SER A 291 -47.42 19.91 2.06
N PRO A 292 -47.94 21.11 1.70
CA PRO A 292 -47.15 22.36 1.67
C PRO A 292 -46.55 22.76 3.03
N ASP A 293 -47.19 22.34 4.10
CA ASP A 293 -46.87 22.55 5.50
C ASP A 293 -45.82 21.57 6.06
N ALA A 294 -45.38 20.58 5.27
CA ALA A 294 -44.40 19.60 5.72
C ALA A 294 -43.06 20.26 6.09
N PRO A 295 -42.50 19.96 7.28
CA PRO A 295 -41.27 20.59 7.78
C PRO A 295 -40.09 20.32 6.85
N VAL A 296 -39.18 21.29 6.74
CA VAL A 296 -37.97 21.18 5.92
C VAL A 296 -36.76 20.85 6.79
N SER A 297 -36.19 19.67 6.56
CA SER A 297 -34.98 19.16 7.20
C SER A 297 -33.70 19.79 6.64
N GLU A 298 -32.58 19.68 7.38
CA GLU A 298 -31.25 20.12 6.91
C GLU A 298 -30.83 19.37 5.62
N ALA A 299 -31.15 18.08 5.52
CA ALA A 299 -30.88 17.25 4.34
C ALA A 299 -31.62 17.74 3.09
N GLU A 300 -32.86 18.17 3.25
CA GLU A 300 -33.64 18.73 2.15
C GLU A 300 -33.10 20.08 1.68
N ARG A 301 -32.68 20.96 2.61
CA ARG A 301 -32.02 22.22 2.25
C ARG A 301 -30.69 22.02 1.52
N PHE A 302 -30.02 20.90 1.76
CA PHE A 302 -28.74 20.60 1.13
C PHE A 302 -28.89 20.02 -0.28
N HIS A 303 -29.93 19.22 -0.53
CA HIS A 303 -30.10 18.51 -1.79
C HIS A 303 -31.13 19.12 -2.75
N LEU A 304 -32.12 19.86 -2.23
CA LEU A 304 -33.21 20.42 -3.03
C LEU A 304 -33.04 21.93 -3.18
N SER A 305 -33.39 22.46 -4.35
CA SER A 305 -33.37 23.90 -4.60
C SER A 305 -34.48 24.62 -3.82
N SER A 306 -34.32 25.93 -3.62
CA SER A 306 -35.35 26.72 -2.93
C SER A 306 -36.71 26.68 -3.64
N ASP A 307 -36.72 26.59 -4.97
CA ASP A 307 -37.95 26.50 -5.76
C ASP A 307 -38.61 25.12 -5.65
N GLN A 308 -37.80 24.06 -5.60
CA GLN A 308 -38.29 22.71 -5.30
C GLN A 308 -38.93 22.64 -3.91
N LEU A 309 -38.29 23.23 -2.91
CA LEU A 309 -38.84 23.26 -1.55
C LEU A 309 -40.17 24.05 -1.48
N LYS A 310 -40.26 25.19 -2.18
CA LYS A 310 -41.50 25.98 -2.31
C LYS A 310 -42.61 25.23 -3.05
N ALA A 311 -42.27 24.43 -4.06
CA ALA A 311 -43.23 23.62 -4.80
C ALA A 311 -43.74 22.38 -4.04
N GLY A 312 -43.21 22.12 -2.83
CA GLY A 312 -43.61 21.02 -1.96
C GLY A 312 -42.79 19.74 -2.13
N TYR A 313 -41.67 19.79 -2.87
CA TYR A 313 -40.76 18.65 -2.96
C TYR A 313 -40.03 18.44 -1.64
N ARG A 314 -39.94 17.17 -1.22
CA ARG A 314 -39.32 16.71 0.01
C ARG A 314 -38.56 15.41 -0.24
N LEU A 315 -37.68 15.05 0.70
CA LEU A 315 -37.01 13.76 0.69
C LEU A 315 -37.84 12.78 1.53
N GLY A 316 -38.43 11.76 0.90
CA GLY A 316 -39.28 10.79 1.58
C GLY A 316 -38.61 10.06 2.75
N CYS A 317 -37.28 10.01 2.79
CA CYS A 317 -36.55 9.43 3.93
C CYS A 317 -36.39 10.36 5.14
N GLN A 318 -36.64 11.66 4.98
CA GLN A 318 -36.55 12.67 6.04
C GLN A 318 -37.93 13.07 6.58
N GLN A 319 -38.99 12.73 5.86
CA GLN A 319 -40.37 13.01 6.25
C GLN A 319 -40.97 11.82 6.99
N LEU A 320 -41.65 12.09 8.10
CA LEU A 320 -42.41 11.10 8.85
C LEU A 320 -43.83 10.96 8.28
N ALA A 321 -44.37 9.76 8.34
CA ALA A 321 -45.73 9.48 7.88
C ALA A 321 -46.76 10.29 8.69
N GLY A 322 -46.59 10.43 10.01
CA GLY A 322 -47.52 11.15 10.87
C GLY A 322 -47.66 12.64 10.55
N ASP A 323 -46.62 13.24 9.98
CA ASP A 323 -46.59 14.67 9.63
C ASP A 323 -47.27 14.95 8.27
N ASN A 324 -47.71 13.92 7.55
CA ASN A 324 -48.20 14.03 6.18
C ASN A 324 -49.51 13.27 6.01
N LYS A 325 -50.55 13.92 5.48
CA LYS A 325 -51.83 13.25 5.16
C LYS A 325 -51.84 12.70 3.73
N THR A 326 -51.27 13.47 2.81
CA THR A 326 -51.23 13.13 1.38
C THR A 326 -49.84 13.36 0.83
N ILE A 327 -49.38 12.43 0.01
CA ILE A 327 -48.14 12.53 -0.76
C ILE A 327 -48.38 12.19 -2.23
N SER A 328 -47.52 12.73 -3.09
CA SER A 328 -47.50 12.40 -4.51
C SER A 328 -46.14 11.88 -4.93
N LEU A 329 -46.14 10.71 -5.58
CA LEU A 329 -44.98 10.14 -6.25
C LEU A 329 -44.76 10.85 -7.59
N LEU A 330 -43.49 10.96 -8.00
CA LEU A 330 -43.07 11.62 -9.23
C LEU A 330 -43.01 10.66 -10.40
#